data_AF-A0A7Y2TAL8-F1
#
_entry.id   AF-A0A7Y2TAL8-F1
#
_cell.length_a   1.000
_cell.length_b   1.000
_cell.length_c   1.000
_cell.angle_alpha   90.00
_cell.angle_beta   90.00
_cell.angle_gamma   90.00
#
_symmetry.space_group_name_H-M   'P 1'
#
loop_
_entity.id
_entity.type
_entity.pdbx_description
1 polymer ?
#
loop_
_entity_poly.entity_id
_entity_poly.type
_entity_poly.pdbx_seq_one_letter_code
_entity_poly.pdbx_strand_id
1 'polypeptide(L)'
;MDKKIAVVALGGNALLRGNEAGTIQQQEKNTYDTCIHLLKLLEEGYNVVITHGNGPQVGNIMLRNQAGYNEYKIPQMPLDICVADSQGGIGYMIERQMKNILVEYKIRKNVVTVITQVVVDINDSAFNEPTKPVGGYYLKEEAELLAKSGGLNFKEDPGRRGWRRVVPSPKPVEILNKKIIRDLVKKGNIVIAAGGGGVPVY
;
A
#
# COMPACT_ATOMS: atom_id res chain seq x y z
N MET A 1 -17.21 -29.11 0.39
CA MET A 1 -15.80 -28.92 0.72
C MET A 1 -15.53 -27.43 0.81
N ASP A 2 -14.88 -26.97 1.88
CA ASP A 2 -14.47 -25.58 2.00
C ASP A 2 -13.42 -25.27 0.91
N LYS A 3 -13.67 -24.20 0.13
CA LYS A 3 -12.72 -23.72 -0.88
C LYS A 3 -11.43 -23.29 -0.20
N LYS A 4 -10.28 -23.63 -0.80
CA LYS A 4 -8.97 -23.16 -0.35
C LYS A 4 -8.90 -21.64 -0.46
N ILE A 5 -8.14 -21.01 0.44
CA ILE A 5 -7.92 -19.56 0.43
C ILE A 5 -6.51 -19.28 -0.10
N ALA A 6 -6.39 -18.45 -1.12
CA ALA A 6 -5.14 -17.89 -1.60
C ALA A 6 -5.00 -16.44 -1.09
N VAL A 7 -3.87 -16.14 -0.45
CA VAL A 7 -3.50 -14.77 -0.07
C VAL A 7 -2.42 -14.30 -1.03
N VAL A 8 -2.72 -13.29 -1.84
CA VAL A 8 -1.85 -12.81 -2.91
C VAL A 8 -1.36 -11.41 -2.58
N ALA A 9 -0.03 -11.24 -2.47
CA ALA A 9 0.58 -9.94 -2.20
C ALA A 9 1.08 -9.28 -3.49
N LEU A 10 0.44 -8.18 -3.89
CA LEU A 10 0.84 -7.38 -5.03
C LEU A 10 2.01 -6.47 -4.65
N GLY A 11 3.13 -6.58 -5.36
CA GLY A 11 4.28 -5.70 -5.16
C GLY A 11 3.98 -4.25 -5.57
N GLY A 12 4.78 -3.29 -5.09
CA GLY A 12 4.63 -1.87 -5.48
C GLY A 12 4.75 -1.65 -7.00
N ASN A 13 5.62 -2.43 -7.67
CA ASN A 13 5.81 -2.44 -9.11
C ASN A 13 4.63 -3.01 -9.90
N ALA A 14 3.70 -3.70 -9.22
CA ALA A 14 2.49 -4.22 -9.85
C ALA A 14 1.48 -3.10 -10.16
N LEU A 15 1.59 -1.96 -9.46
CA LEU A 15 0.68 -0.83 -9.62
C LEU A 15 1.37 0.37 -10.26
N LEU A 16 2.63 0.62 -9.91
CA LEU A 16 3.42 1.70 -10.50
C LEU A 16 4.85 1.23 -10.80
N ARG A 17 5.23 1.21 -12.08
CA ARG A 17 6.56 0.79 -12.50
C ARG A 17 7.56 1.95 -12.37
N GLY A 18 8.81 1.64 -12.06
CA GLY A 18 9.83 2.66 -11.75
C GLY A 18 10.21 3.59 -12.90
N ASN A 19 9.82 3.27 -14.14
CA ASN A 19 10.07 4.07 -15.35
C ASN A 19 8.84 4.88 -15.80
N GLU A 20 7.76 4.90 -15.02
CA GLU A 20 6.51 5.57 -15.37
C GLU A 20 6.32 6.88 -14.58
N ALA A 21 5.58 7.81 -15.16
CA ALA A 21 5.24 9.08 -14.52
C ALA A 21 4.27 8.92 -13.34
N GLY A 22 3.53 7.80 -13.28
CA GLY A 22 2.59 7.52 -12.21
C GLY A 22 1.22 8.15 -12.37
N THR A 23 0.80 8.40 -13.62
CA THR A 23 -0.56 8.87 -13.90
C THR A 23 -1.60 7.83 -13.50
N ILE A 24 -2.83 8.25 -13.24
CA ILE A 24 -3.91 7.32 -12.88
C ILE A 24 -4.17 6.30 -14.01
N GLN A 25 -4.05 6.71 -15.27
CA GLN A 25 -4.22 5.82 -16.43
C GLN A 25 -3.16 4.72 -16.45
N GLN A 26 -1.90 5.06 -16.15
CA GLN A 26 -0.82 4.08 -16.05
C GLN A 26 -1.08 3.11 -14.89
N GLN A 27 -1.42 3.63 -13.71
CA GLN A 27 -1.66 2.80 -12.54
C GLN A 27 -2.89 1.89 -12.71
N GLU A 28 -3.97 2.37 -13.33
CA GLU A 28 -5.15 1.55 -13.64
C GLU A 28 -4.84 0.46 -14.64
N LYS A 29 -4.09 0.77 -15.71
CA LYS A 29 -3.65 -0.23 -16.68
C LYS A 29 -2.79 -1.31 -16.03
N ASN A 30 -1.79 -0.92 -15.24
CA ASN A 30 -0.94 -1.87 -14.52
C ASN A 30 -1.73 -2.73 -13.53
N THR A 31 -2.70 -2.12 -12.85
CA THR A 31 -3.60 -2.82 -11.93
C THR A 31 -4.43 -3.86 -12.69
N TYR A 32 -5.00 -3.52 -13.84
CA TYR A 32 -5.73 -4.46 -14.70
C TYR A 32 -4.83 -5.62 -15.15
N ASP A 33 -3.68 -5.29 -15.76
CA ASP A 33 -2.70 -6.27 -16.26
C ASP A 33 -2.23 -7.23 -15.15
N THR A 34 -2.10 -6.74 -13.92
CA THR A 34 -1.76 -7.57 -12.75
C THR A 34 -2.94 -8.45 -12.32
N CYS A 35 -4.12 -7.85 -12.19
CA CYS A 35 -5.31 -8.47 -11.63
C CYS A 35 -5.87 -9.58 -12.51
N ILE A 36 -5.71 -9.49 -13.83
CA ILE A 36 -6.22 -10.50 -14.76
C ILE A 36 -5.60 -11.88 -14.52
N HIS A 37 -4.36 -11.94 -14.03
CA HIS A 37 -3.69 -13.19 -13.67
C HIS A 37 -4.34 -13.90 -12.47
N LEU A 38 -5.13 -13.19 -11.65
CA LEU A 38 -5.86 -13.78 -10.53
C LEU A 38 -7.06 -14.62 -10.98
N LEU A 39 -7.51 -14.49 -12.22
CA LEU A 39 -8.60 -15.31 -12.78
C LEU A 39 -8.30 -16.80 -12.67
N LYS A 40 -7.05 -17.20 -12.92
CA LYS A 40 -6.62 -18.60 -12.81
C LYS A 40 -6.90 -19.19 -11.43
N LEU A 41 -6.67 -18.41 -10.36
CA LEU A 41 -6.98 -18.84 -8.99
C LEU A 41 -8.49 -18.99 -8.77
N LEU A 42 -9.29 -18.09 -9.35
CA LEU A 42 -10.75 -18.16 -9.26
C LEU A 42 -11.31 -19.38 -10.01
N GLU A 43 -10.74 -19.69 -11.18
CA GLU A 43 -11.07 -20.87 -12.00
C GLU A 43 -10.70 -22.18 -11.28
N GLU A 44 -9.54 -22.22 -10.63
CA GLU A 44 -9.12 -23.33 -9.76
C GLU A 44 -9.94 -23.43 -8.46
N GLY A 45 -10.90 -22.53 -8.25
CA GLY A 45 -11.86 -22.60 -7.15
C GLY A 45 -11.36 -22.01 -5.84
N TYR A 46 -10.28 -21.22 -5.84
CA TYR A 46 -9.81 -20.52 -4.65
C TYR A 46 -10.74 -19.35 -4.28
N ASN A 47 -10.86 -19.11 -2.97
CA ASN A 47 -11.25 -17.80 -2.47
C ASN A 47 -9.99 -16.94 -2.32
N VAL A 48 -10.06 -15.67 -2.71
CA VAL A 48 -8.87 -14.82 -2.87
C VAL A 48 -8.91 -13.65 -1.88
N VAL A 49 -7.82 -13.49 -1.13
CA VAL A 49 -7.46 -12.26 -0.43
C VAL A 49 -6.33 -11.59 -1.19
N ILE A 50 -6.48 -10.31 -1.49
CA ILE A 50 -5.45 -9.48 -2.13
C ILE A 50 -4.86 -8.57 -1.06
N THR A 51 -3.54 -8.54 -0.95
CA THR A 51 -2.80 -7.50 -0.24
C THR A 51 -1.94 -6.74 -1.25
N HIS A 52 -1.45 -5.56 -0.88
CA HIS A 52 -0.62 -4.78 -1.79
C HIS A 52 0.41 -3.95 -1.03
N GLY A 53 1.53 -3.63 -1.69
CA GLY A 53 2.43 -2.56 -1.26
C GLY A 53 1.82 -1.19 -1.52
N ASN A 54 2.38 -0.15 -0.89
CA ASN A 54 1.95 1.24 -1.08
C ASN A 54 3.11 2.24 -1.22
N GLY A 55 4.37 1.78 -1.27
CA GLY A 55 5.56 2.63 -1.13
C GLY A 55 5.58 3.87 -2.04
N PRO A 56 5.36 3.73 -3.36
CA PRO A 56 5.26 4.89 -4.25
C PRO A 56 4.05 5.80 -3.92
N GLN A 57 2.88 5.22 -3.68
CA GLN A 57 1.63 5.96 -3.47
C GLN A 57 1.63 6.72 -2.14
N VAL A 58 2.04 6.09 -1.04
CA VAL A 58 2.15 6.74 0.28
C VAL A 58 3.18 7.86 0.23
N GLY A 59 4.29 7.65 -0.50
CA GLY A 59 5.26 8.69 -0.79
C GLY A 59 4.65 9.92 -1.47
N ASN A 60 3.86 9.71 -2.53
CA ASN A 60 3.16 10.79 -3.23
C ASN A 60 2.08 11.45 -2.38
N ILE A 61 1.44 10.74 -1.44
CA ILE A 61 0.49 11.32 -0.48
C ILE A 61 1.22 12.24 0.50
N MET A 62 2.38 11.82 1.00
CA MET A 62 3.20 12.64 1.90
C MET A 62 3.74 13.90 1.20
N LEU A 63 4.16 13.79 -0.06
CA LEU A 63 4.54 14.94 -0.88
C LEU A 63 3.38 15.94 -1.07
N ARG A 64 2.17 15.43 -1.30
CA ARG A 64 0.95 16.27 -1.38
C ARG A 64 0.65 16.97 -0.06
N ASN A 65 0.80 16.29 1.07
CA ASN A 65 0.66 16.89 2.40
C ASN A 65 1.68 18.02 2.61
N GLN A 66 2.95 17.78 2.26
CA GLN A 66 4.01 18.78 2.38
C GLN A 66 3.74 20.00 1.47
N ALA A 67 3.34 19.79 0.22
CA ALA A 67 2.98 20.86 -0.70
C ALA A 67 1.78 21.67 -0.20
N GLY A 68 0.74 21.00 0.31
CA GLY A 68 -0.44 21.65 0.90
C GLY A 68 -0.11 22.50 2.12
N TYR A 69 0.83 22.04 2.96
CA TYR A 69 1.34 22.86 4.06
C TYR A 69 2.15 24.06 3.56
N ASN A 70 3.05 23.85 2.60
CA ASN A 70 3.93 24.91 2.11
C ASN A 70 3.13 26.06 1.48
N GLU A 71 2.18 25.72 0.61
CA GLU A 71 1.38 26.65 -0.17
C GLU A 71 0.20 27.25 0.62
N TYR A 72 -0.52 26.40 1.36
CA TYR A 72 -1.81 26.78 1.97
C TYR A 72 -1.84 26.68 3.49
N LYS A 73 -0.75 26.29 4.15
CA LYS A 73 -0.67 26.05 5.61
C LYS A 73 -1.69 25.01 6.11
N ILE A 74 -2.11 24.10 5.24
CA ILE A 74 -2.93 22.94 5.63
C ILE A 74 -2.07 22.02 6.50
N PRO A 75 -2.48 21.65 7.73
CA PRO A 75 -1.71 20.78 8.60
C PRO A 75 -1.37 19.45 7.92
N GLN A 76 -0.12 19.00 8.09
CA GLN A 76 0.32 17.73 7.53
C GLN A 76 -0.27 16.56 8.33
N MET A 77 -0.77 15.56 7.62
CA MET A 77 -1.22 14.31 8.26
C MET A 77 -0.03 13.42 8.63
N PRO A 78 -0.13 12.69 9.77
CA PRO A 78 0.89 11.73 10.15
C PRO A 78 0.93 10.52 9.19
N LEU A 79 1.99 9.73 9.28
CA LEU A 79 2.28 8.65 8.34
C LEU A 79 1.21 7.56 8.33
N ASP A 80 0.67 7.21 9.49
CA ASP A 80 -0.40 6.23 9.66
C ASP A 80 -1.67 6.65 8.89
N ILE A 81 -2.04 7.93 8.96
CA ILE A 81 -3.14 8.49 8.16
C ILE A 81 -2.81 8.43 6.66
N CYS A 82 -1.58 8.77 6.26
CA CYS A 82 -1.15 8.63 4.86
C CYS A 82 -1.21 7.15 4.39
N VAL A 83 -0.92 6.19 5.27
CA VAL A 83 -1.08 4.76 4.99
C VAL A 83 -2.56 4.43 4.81
N ALA A 84 -3.44 4.91 5.69
CA ALA A 84 -4.89 4.71 5.55
C ALA A 84 -5.43 5.28 4.22
N ASP A 85 -5.04 6.50 3.85
CA ASP A 85 -5.37 7.12 2.56
C ASP A 85 -4.92 6.26 1.39
N SER A 86 -3.69 5.73 1.47
CA SER A 86 -3.14 4.86 0.43
C SER A 86 -3.91 3.55 0.29
N GLN A 87 -4.45 3.00 1.39
CA GLN A 87 -5.30 1.81 1.34
C GLN A 87 -6.61 2.11 0.63
N GLY A 88 -7.23 3.26 0.91
CA GLY A 88 -8.46 3.69 0.23
C GLY A 88 -8.24 3.88 -1.27
N GLY A 89 -7.22 4.64 -1.66
CA GLY A 89 -6.93 4.94 -3.06
C GLY A 89 -6.52 3.70 -3.88
N ILE A 90 -5.61 2.88 -3.35
CA ILE A 90 -5.18 1.66 -4.04
C ILE A 90 -6.28 0.59 -4.02
N GLY A 91 -6.97 0.41 -2.89
CA GLY A 91 -8.06 -0.55 -2.77
C GLY A 91 -9.19 -0.24 -3.74
N TYR A 92 -9.58 1.04 -3.88
CA TYR A 92 -10.52 1.48 -4.91
C TYR A 92 -10.06 1.11 -6.33
N MET A 93 -8.79 1.36 -6.65
CA MET A 93 -8.24 1.04 -7.97
C MET A 93 -8.26 -0.47 -8.26
N ILE A 94 -7.83 -1.30 -7.31
CA ILE A 94 -7.88 -2.76 -7.43
C ILE A 94 -9.33 -3.23 -7.55
N GLU A 95 -10.24 -2.72 -6.71
CA GLU A 95 -11.67 -3.05 -6.78
C GLU A 95 -12.25 -2.76 -8.16
N ARG A 96 -11.98 -1.56 -8.69
CA ARG A 96 -12.49 -1.12 -9.99
C ARG A 96 -12.01 -2.05 -11.10
N GLN A 97 -10.71 -2.34 -11.16
CA GLN A 97 -10.17 -3.19 -12.22
C GLN A 97 -10.59 -4.65 -12.07
N MET A 98 -10.63 -5.19 -10.85
CA MET A 98 -11.17 -6.53 -10.60
C MET A 98 -12.64 -6.62 -11.02
N LYS A 99 -13.48 -5.62 -10.71
CA LYS A 99 -14.88 -5.58 -11.15
C LYS A 99 -15.00 -5.57 -12.68
N ASN A 100 -14.18 -4.78 -13.38
CA ASN A 100 -14.13 -4.78 -14.84
C ASN A 100 -13.82 -6.17 -15.40
N ILE A 101 -12.76 -6.81 -14.88
CA ILE A 101 -12.35 -8.17 -15.28
C ILE A 101 -13.48 -9.18 -15.00
N LEU A 102 -14.09 -9.14 -13.82
CA LEU A 102 -15.19 -10.06 -13.48
C LEU A 102 -16.39 -9.92 -14.42
N VAL A 103 -16.72 -8.69 -14.84
CA VAL A 103 -17.80 -8.44 -15.82
C VAL A 103 -17.43 -9.01 -17.18
N GLU A 104 -16.23 -8.73 -17.68
CA GLU A 104 -15.74 -9.20 -18.98
C GLU A 104 -15.76 -10.73 -19.09
N TYR A 105 -15.34 -11.41 -18.02
CA TYR A 105 -15.28 -12.87 -17.94
C TYR A 105 -16.57 -13.50 -17.40
N LYS A 106 -17.64 -12.71 -17.21
CA LYS A 106 -18.97 -13.16 -16.75
C LYS A 106 -18.95 -13.89 -15.39
N ILE A 107 -18.03 -13.52 -14.50
CA ILE A 107 -17.89 -14.08 -13.15
C ILE A 107 -18.67 -13.20 -12.16
N ARG A 108 -19.57 -13.81 -11.39
CA ARG A 108 -20.33 -13.11 -10.34
C ARG A 108 -19.68 -13.28 -8.97
N LYS A 109 -18.94 -12.26 -8.53
CA LYS A 109 -18.35 -12.16 -7.19
C LYS A 109 -18.34 -10.70 -6.73
N ASN A 110 -18.47 -10.48 -5.42
CA ASN A 110 -18.21 -9.15 -4.85
C ASN A 110 -16.70 -8.95 -4.68
N VAL A 111 -16.27 -7.69 -4.78
CA VAL A 111 -14.92 -7.26 -4.44
C VAL A 111 -15.05 -6.16 -3.39
N VAL A 112 -14.34 -6.29 -2.27
CA VAL A 112 -14.43 -5.36 -1.14
C VAL A 112 -13.06 -5.07 -0.55
N THR A 113 -12.77 -3.80 -0.33
CA THR A 113 -11.60 -3.31 0.39
C THR A 113 -11.94 -3.11 1.85
N VAL A 114 -11.06 -3.59 2.73
CA VAL A 114 -11.14 -3.38 4.17
C VAL A 114 -9.93 -2.58 4.61
N ILE A 115 -10.15 -1.35 5.08
CA ILE A 115 -9.09 -0.59 5.77
C ILE A 115 -8.64 -1.42 6.97
N THR A 116 -7.34 -1.69 7.04
CA THR A 116 -6.78 -2.70 7.92
C THR A 116 -5.76 -2.05 8.84
N GLN A 117 -6.02 -2.12 10.14
CA GLN A 117 -5.07 -1.81 11.20
C GLN A 117 -4.27 -3.05 11.60
N VAL A 118 -2.99 -2.84 11.89
CA VAL A 118 -2.04 -3.89 12.28
C VAL A 118 -1.33 -3.47 13.55
N VAL A 119 -1.48 -4.28 14.59
CA VAL A 119 -0.78 -4.13 15.86
C VAL A 119 0.70 -4.35 15.63
N VAL A 120 1.52 -3.46 16.18
CA VAL A 120 2.98 -3.51 16.21
C VAL A 120 3.44 -3.29 17.66
N ASP A 121 4.65 -3.71 18.00
CA ASP A 121 5.22 -3.43 19.32
C ASP A 121 5.76 -1.99 19.35
N ILE A 122 5.27 -1.15 20.27
CA ILE A 122 5.76 0.23 20.45
C ILE A 122 7.26 0.29 20.78
N ASN A 123 7.81 -0.79 21.33
CA ASN A 123 9.23 -0.90 21.68
C ASN A 123 10.08 -1.55 20.57
N ASP A 124 9.51 -1.82 19.39
CA ASP A 124 10.26 -2.38 18.26
C ASP A 124 11.44 -1.45 17.88
N SER A 125 12.63 -2.04 17.73
CA SER A 125 13.85 -1.30 17.42
C SER A 125 13.75 -0.49 16.11
N ALA A 126 12.84 -0.86 15.21
CA ALA A 126 12.58 -0.13 13.97
C ALA A 126 12.10 1.32 14.19
N PHE A 127 11.55 1.65 15.36
CA PHE A 127 11.21 3.05 15.71
C PHE A 127 12.46 3.90 15.94
N ASN A 128 13.50 3.30 16.52
CA ASN A 128 14.79 3.97 16.76
C ASN A 128 15.68 3.95 15.52
N GLU A 129 15.57 2.91 14.67
CA GLU A 129 16.35 2.77 13.44
C GLU A 129 15.45 2.65 12.19
N PRO A 130 14.90 3.77 11.69
CA PRO A 130 14.15 3.79 10.45
C PRO A 130 14.97 3.28 9.25
N THR A 131 14.40 2.33 8.52
CA THR A 131 15.08 1.66 7.40
C THR A 131 14.26 1.63 6.12
N LYS A 132 12.93 1.69 6.21
CA LYS A 132 12.05 1.51 5.05
C LYS A 132 11.95 2.80 4.24
N PRO A 133 12.37 2.81 2.97
CA PRO A 133 12.36 4.03 2.17
C PRO A 133 10.96 4.32 1.62
N VAL A 134 10.54 5.59 1.63
CA VAL A 134 9.25 6.08 1.14
C VAL A 134 9.45 7.30 0.24
N GLY A 135 8.56 7.48 -0.74
CA GLY A 135 8.63 8.64 -1.65
C GLY A 135 9.79 8.60 -2.64
N GLY A 136 10.05 9.76 -3.25
CA GLY A 136 11.06 9.98 -4.28
C GLY A 136 12.49 10.10 -3.75
N TYR A 137 13.40 10.47 -4.65
CA TYR A 137 14.80 10.73 -4.35
C TYR A 137 15.04 12.22 -4.07
N TYR A 138 15.98 12.48 -3.17
CA TYR A 138 16.43 13.79 -2.74
C TYR A 138 17.94 13.93 -3.00
N LEU A 139 18.38 15.17 -3.23
CA LEU A 139 19.80 15.50 -3.13
C LEU A 139 20.27 15.41 -1.68
N LYS A 140 21.57 15.21 -1.47
CA LYS A 140 22.14 15.06 -0.13
C LYS A 140 21.88 16.31 0.73
N GLU A 141 22.13 17.47 0.15
CA GLU A 141 22.00 18.77 0.80
C GLU A 141 20.55 19.04 1.22
N GLU A 142 19.60 18.67 0.37
CA GLU A 142 18.17 18.78 0.65
C GLU A 142 17.75 17.83 1.79
N ALA A 143 18.19 16.57 1.74
CA ALA A 143 17.91 15.58 2.78
C ALA A 143 18.47 16.01 4.15
N GLU A 144 19.70 16.54 4.18
CA GLU A 144 20.33 17.04 5.42
C GLU A 144 19.58 18.23 6.02
N LEU A 145 19.09 19.15 5.18
CA LEU A 145 18.32 20.31 5.61
C LEU A 145 16.96 19.90 6.19
N LEU A 146 16.27 18.96 5.53
CA LEU A 146 14.98 18.42 5.99
C LEU A 146 15.13 17.59 7.27
N ALA A 147 16.25 16.87 7.43
CA ALA A 147 16.55 16.13 8.66
C ALA A 147 16.73 17.07 9.85
N LYS A 148 17.50 18.16 9.68
CA LYS A 148 17.75 19.14 10.74
C LYS A 148 16.53 19.96 11.13
N SER A 149 15.71 20.36 10.16
CA SER A 149 14.58 21.27 10.39
C SER A 149 13.28 20.58 10.78
N GLY A 150 13.04 19.34 10.32
CA GLY A 150 11.77 18.64 10.49
C GLY A 150 11.85 17.31 11.25
N GLY A 151 13.03 16.91 11.75
CA GLY A 151 13.22 15.62 12.44
C GLY A 151 12.95 14.40 11.54
N LEU A 152 13.07 14.57 10.22
CA LEU A 152 12.86 13.50 9.25
C LEU A 152 14.12 12.65 9.09
N ASN A 153 13.96 11.34 8.91
CA ASN A 153 15.08 10.44 8.71
C ASN A 153 15.31 10.16 7.23
N PHE A 154 16.57 10.16 6.79
CA PHE A 154 16.96 9.86 5.41
C PHE A 154 18.13 8.87 5.38
N LYS A 155 18.18 8.04 4.33
CA LYS A 155 19.33 7.18 4.02
C LYS A 155 19.67 7.28 2.53
N GLU A 156 20.95 7.15 2.23
CA GLU A 156 21.42 7.03 0.85
C GLU A 156 20.93 5.71 0.24
N ASP A 157 20.44 5.77 -1.00
CA ASP A 157 20.04 4.58 -1.74
C ASP A 157 21.28 3.74 -2.08
N PRO A 158 21.27 2.41 -1.85
CA PRO A 158 22.42 1.55 -2.17
C PRO A 158 22.86 1.61 -3.63
N GLY A 159 21.94 1.91 -4.55
CA GLY A 159 22.22 2.11 -5.97
C GLY A 159 22.76 3.50 -6.32
N ARG A 160 23.07 4.35 -5.32
CA ARG A 160 23.59 5.72 -5.46
C ARG A 160 22.74 6.64 -6.33
N ARG A 161 21.42 6.41 -6.32
CA ARG A 161 20.44 7.22 -7.06
C ARG A 161 20.05 8.51 -6.33
N GLY A 162 20.53 8.69 -5.09
CA GLY A 162 20.21 9.82 -4.22
C GLY A 162 19.82 9.37 -2.82
N TRP A 163 19.24 10.27 -2.05
CA TRP A 163 18.75 10.02 -0.68
C TRP A 163 17.25 9.77 -0.69
N ARG A 164 16.78 8.89 0.20
CA ARG A 164 15.35 8.64 0.39
C ARG A 164 14.95 8.84 1.83
N ARG A 165 13.76 9.41 2.05
CA ARG A 165 13.16 9.45 3.37
C ARG A 165 12.92 8.03 3.85
N VAL A 166 13.33 7.72 5.07
CA VAL A 166 13.09 6.43 5.72
C VAL A 166 12.13 6.58 6.88
N VAL A 167 11.32 5.55 7.08
CA VAL A 167 10.33 5.48 8.16
C VAL A 167 10.50 4.17 8.94
N PRO A 168 10.03 4.13 10.20
CA PRO A 168 9.93 2.88 10.95
C PRO A 168 9.17 1.81 10.17
N SER A 169 9.64 0.57 10.27
CA SER A 169 8.97 -0.60 9.69
C SER A 169 8.97 -1.75 10.69
N PRO A 170 8.26 -1.59 11.82
CA PRO A 170 8.21 -2.59 12.88
C PRO A 170 7.57 -3.89 12.39
N LYS A 171 7.85 -4.99 13.09
CA LYS A 171 7.27 -6.29 12.75
C LYS A 171 5.77 -6.31 13.08
N PRO A 172 4.91 -6.80 12.17
CA PRO A 172 3.49 -6.94 12.44
C PRO A 172 3.23 -8.03 13.47
N VAL A 173 2.43 -7.72 14.50
CA VAL A 173 2.02 -8.64 15.57
C VAL A 173 0.65 -9.24 15.26
N GLU A 174 -0.34 -8.40 14.98
CA GLU A 174 -1.71 -8.85 14.74
C GLU A 174 -2.48 -7.97 13.77
N ILE A 175 -3.23 -8.59 12.85
CA ILE A 175 -4.24 -7.89 12.04
C ILE A 175 -5.55 -7.85 12.83
N LEU A 176 -6.01 -6.67 13.23
CA LEU A 176 -7.20 -6.52 14.09
C LEU A 176 -8.47 -7.10 13.44
N ASN A 177 -8.70 -6.78 12.17
CA ASN A 177 -9.90 -7.22 11.43
C ASN A 177 -9.78 -8.64 10.82
N LYS A 178 -8.82 -9.47 11.25
CA LYS A 178 -8.55 -10.79 10.63
C LYS A 178 -9.76 -11.72 10.60
N LYS A 179 -10.63 -11.69 11.62
CA LYS A 179 -11.85 -12.52 11.68
C LYS A 179 -12.85 -12.10 10.60
N ILE A 180 -13.11 -10.80 10.47
CA ILE A 180 -14.03 -10.25 9.45
C ILE A 180 -13.51 -10.54 8.05
N ILE A 181 -12.21 -10.30 7.80
CA ILE A 181 -11.56 -10.61 6.51
C ILE A 181 -11.74 -12.09 6.16
N ARG A 182 -11.49 -12.98 7.13
CA ARG A 182 -11.66 -14.43 6.96
C ARG A 182 -13.11 -14.82 6.64
N ASP A 183 -14.08 -14.22 7.31
CA ASP A 183 -15.49 -14.54 7.11
C ASP A 183 -15.99 -14.04 5.75
N LEU A 184 -15.56 -12.85 5.33
CA LEU A 184 -15.86 -12.30 4.01
C LEU A 184 -15.29 -13.17 2.89
N VAL A 185 -14.03 -13.59 2.97
CA VAL A 185 -13.42 -14.43 1.93
C VAL A 185 -14.02 -15.83 1.91
N LYS A 186 -14.36 -16.42 3.07
CA LYS A 186 -15.07 -17.71 3.14
C LYS A 186 -16.46 -17.67 2.50
N LYS A 187 -17.16 -16.54 2.56
CA LYS A 187 -18.43 -16.30 1.86
C LYS A 187 -18.28 -16.11 0.34
N GLY A 188 -17.06 -16.25 -0.20
CA GLY A 188 -16.79 -16.22 -1.64
C GLY A 188 -16.53 -14.83 -2.22
N ASN A 189 -16.43 -13.80 -1.37
CA ASN A 189 -16.03 -12.46 -1.78
C ASN A 189 -14.52 -12.42 -2.07
N ILE A 190 -14.09 -11.56 -2.98
CA ILE A 190 -12.69 -11.17 -3.15
C ILE A 190 -12.43 -10.04 -2.17
N VAL A 191 -11.49 -10.23 -1.24
CA VAL A 191 -11.23 -9.26 -0.17
C VAL A 191 -9.87 -8.62 -0.38
N ILE A 192 -9.81 -7.30 -0.46
CA ILE A 192 -8.57 -6.52 -0.47
C ILE A 192 -8.34 -6.04 0.96
N ALA A 193 -7.19 -6.36 1.55
CA ALA A 193 -6.88 -6.05 2.94
C ALA A 193 -5.37 -5.86 3.16
N ALA A 194 -4.99 -5.38 4.34
CA ALA A 194 -3.59 -5.16 4.74
C ALA A 194 -2.79 -4.34 3.70
N GLY A 195 -3.44 -3.36 3.06
CA GLY A 195 -2.79 -2.49 2.09
C GLY A 195 -1.63 -1.71 2.71
N GLY A 196 -0.48 -1.69 2.04
CA GLY A 196 0.77 -1.13 2.56
C GLY A 196 1.41 -1.92 3.71
N GLY A 197 0.86 -3.09 4.05
CA GLY A 197 1.17 -3.83 5.28
C GLY A 197 0.22 -3.56 6.44
N GLY A 198 -0.78 -2.68 6.27
CA GLY A 198 -1.70 -2.24 7.32
C GLY A 198 -1.30 -0.91 7.96
N VAL A 199 -2.28 -0.21 8.52
CA VAL A 199 -2.05 0.99 9.33
C VAL A 199 -1.48 0.55 10.68
N PRO A 200 -0.25 0.94 11.04
CA PRO A 200 0.36 0.51 12.29
C PRO A 200 -0.37 1.13 13.49
N VAL A 201 -0.69 0.32 14.49
CA VAL A 201 -1.26 0.72 15.79
C VAL A 201 -0.56 -0.05 16.91
N TYR A 202 -0.58 0.44 18.15
CA TYR A 202 0.03 -0.22 19.31
C TYR A 202 -0.76 0.09 20.59
#